data_AF-A0A8J3LC15-F1
#
_entry.id   AF-A0A8J3LC15-F1
#
_cell.length_a   1.000
_cell.length_b   1.000
_cell.length_c   1.000
_cell.angle_alpha   90.00
_cell.angle_beta   90.00
_cell.angle_gamma   90.00
#
_symmetry.space_group_name_H-M   'P 1'
#
loop_
_entity.id
_entity.type
_entity.pdbx_description
1 polymer ?
#
loop_
_entity_poly.entity_id
_entity_poly.type
_entity_poly.pdbx_seq_one_letter_code
_entity_poly.pdbx_strand_id
1 'polypeptide(L)'
;MRSKLVLSALTSASLLLSAIGAAPAAADPGTSYTFTKIFDTPYLQNQQGLAWADGSLYVSFDMGSDQGRIVQYSTTGTEIKRSGLLALGHAAEISFRQADGNFYVATGGGSNPTYVNVVDMRPATPVIKKTYNFTALGNNGMVGIDNKNDRMVVFAGPSGGPYTIAFANFSGTVTSSFTLPNLGTPQGIEVAGDQVLYYTSGPNYAYNTITVFSATGTNLYSINVPVTNEGEGLAINTQSNQLYLGFHNPRRVYSMSPVLTAPLGVNVIANPNAESGTAGPGHPTTVAIPSWTVAGGMSTIGYAVGGGYPTAASPGPAARGATFFSGGTAASATLTQTANIATLATDVDAADINYSLAGYLGGYLTQTDNAKVVVTFKNSGGTSLGTAQIGPVSPADRANVTGLLQRTTTGTVPVGTRTITVVVTSTRDSGTNNDGYFDNLSLVLTKP
;
A
#
# COMPACT_ATOMS: atom_id res chain seq x y z
N MET A 1 -18.35 -63.39 3.67
CA MET A 1 -17.58 -62.28 4.28
C MET A 1 -18.04 -60.98 3.65
N ARG A 2 -18.73 -60.13 4.41
CA ARG A 2 -19.26 -58.84 3.94
C ARG A 2 -18.17 -57.77 4.06
N SER A 3 -17.72 -57.22 2.94
CA SER A 3 -16.80 -56.08 2.91
C SER A 3 -17.57 -54.79 3.19
N LYS A 4 -17.32 -54.17 4.36
CA LYS A 4 -17.79 -52.82 4.68
C LYS A 4 -16.92 -51.82 3.92
N LEU A 5 -17.52 -51.12 2.96
CA LEU A 5 -16.96 -49.91 2.36
C LEU A 5 -17.24 -48.76 3.35
N VAL A 6 -16.19 -48.20 3.95
CA VAL A 6 -16.30 -46.99 4.78
C VAL A 6 -16.26 -45.80 3.84
N LEU A 7 -17.41 -45.14 3.68
CA LEU A 7 -17.54 -43.88 2.97
C LEU A 7 -17.19 -42.75 3.95
N SER A 8 -16.02 -42.12 3.79
CA SER A 8 -15.65 -40.93 4.56
C SER A 8 -16.41 -39.72 4.02
N ALA A 9 -17.46 -39.30 4.73
CA ALA A 9 -18.11 -38.03 4.49
C ALA A 9 -17.19 -36.90 4.95
N LEU A 10 -16.58 -36.18 4.00
CA LEU A 10 -16.09 -34.82 4.27
C LEU A 10 -17.31 -33.91 4.37
N THR A 11 -17.73 -33.60 5.59
CA THR A 11 -18.64 -32.49 5.85
C THR A 11 -17.87 -31.18 5.64
N SER A 12 -18.07 -30.53 4.50
CA SER A 12 -17.70 -29.14 4.29
C SER A 12 -18.50 -28.28 5.26
N ALA A 13 -17.84 -27.71 6.26
CA ALA A 13 -18.45 -26.73 7.15
C ALA A 13 -18.76 -25.46 6.35
N SER A 14 -20.03 -25.24 6.04
CA SER A 14 -20.54 -23.95 5.57
C SER A 14 -20.37 -22.92 6.68
N LEU A 15 -19.49 -21.94 6.47
CA LEU A 15 -19.35 -20.79 7.37
C LEU A 15 -20.66 -19.99 7.31
N LEU A 16 -21.33 -19.87 8.47
CA LEU A 16 -22.53 -19.05 8.64
C LEU A 16 -22.19 -17.57 8.41
N LEU A 17 -22.86 -16.97 7.44
CA LEU A 17 -22.81 -15.55 7.10
C LEU A 17 -23.59 -14.76 8.16
N SER A 18 -22.89 -14.07 9.06
CA SER A 18 -23.53 -13.10 9.96
C SER A 18 -23.84 -11.83 9.16
N ALA A 19 -25.12 -11.59 8.89
CA ALA A 19 -25.60 -10.30 8.42
C ALA A 19 -25.43 -9.28 9.56
N ILE A 20 -24.34 -8.49 9.51
CA ILE A 20 -24.20 -7.33 10.38
C ILE A 20 -25.14 -6.27 9.82
N GLY A 21 -26.20 -5.97 10.55
CA GLY A 21 -27.00 -4.77 10.31
C GLY A 21 -26.09 -3.56 10.46
N ALA A 22 -25.81 -2.87 9.35
CA ALA A 22 -24.99 -1.67 9.36
C ALA A 22 -25.74 -0.58 10.13
N ALA A 23 -25.33 -0.33 11.38
CA ALA A 23 -25.57 0.96 12.00
C ALA A 23 -25.03 2.06 11.05
N PRO A 24 -25.71 3.21 10.92
CA PRO A 24 -25.18 4.30 10.11
C PRO A 24 -23.78 4.66 10.61
N ALA A 25 -22.82 4.74 9.68
CA ALA A 25 -21.46 5.13 10.01
C ALA A 25 -21.48 6.49 10.71
N ALA A 26 -20.73 6.62 11.80
CA ALA A 26 -20.37 7.94 12.27
C ALA A 26 -19.53 8.63 11.17
N ALA A 27 -19.67 9.96 11.04
CA ALA A 27 -18.69 10.74 10.29
C ALA A 27 -17.29 10.47 10.87
N ASP A 28 -16.25 10.52 10.05
CA ASP A 28 -14.87 10.43 10.54
C ASP A 28 -14.67 11.40 11.72
N PRO A 29 -14.39 10.91 12.95
CA PRO A 29 -14.49 11.73 14.15
C PRO A 29 -13.54 12.93 14.11
N GLY A 30 -14.10 14.14 13.96
CA GLY A 30 -13.37 15.39 14.15
C GLY A 30 -12.51 15.87 12.98
N THR A 31 -12.57 15.21 11.81
CA THR A 31 -11.80 15.63 10.63
C THR A 31 -12.71 16.21 9.54
N SER A 32 -12.46 17.47 9.16
CA SER A 32 -13.11 18.09 8.00
C SER A 32 -12.22 17.92 6.78
N TYR A 33 -12.75 17.30 5.72
CA TYR A 33 -12.05 17.10 4.46
C TYR A 33 -12.52 18.09 3.39
N THR A 34 -11.55 18.62 2.65
CA THR A 34 -11.75 19.38 1.42
C THR A 34 -11.30 18.55 0.23
N PHE A 35 -11.92 18.82 -0.92
CA PHE A 35 -11.62 18.12 -2.17
C PHE A 35 -11.26 19.15 -3.21
N THR A 36 -10.01 19.18 -3.63
CA THR A 36 -9.50 20.15 -4.59
C THR A 36 -9.21 19.47 -5.91
N LYS A 37 -9.78 20.00 -7.00
CA LYS A 37 -9.47 19.56 -8.36
C LYS A 37 -7.98 19.78 -8.63
N ILE A 38 -7.29 18.73 -9.06
CA ILE A 38 -5.87 18.80 -9.42
C ILE A 38 -5.67 18.92 -10.94
N PHE A 39 -6.49 18.25 -11.74
CA PHE A 39 -6.52 18.42 -13.19
C PHE A 39 -7.81 17.89 -13.82
N ASP A 40 -8.09 18.33 -15.04
CA ASP A 40 -9.09 17.72 -15.92
C ASP A 40 -8.40 16.64 -16.76
N THR A 41 -8.99 15.45 -16.91
CA THR A 41 -8.41 14.45 -17.81
C THR A 41 -8.68 14.89 -19.26
N PRO A 42 -7.67 15.08 -20.11
CA PRO A 42 -7.85 15.57 -21.47
C PRO A 42 -8.53 14.55 -22.38
N TYR A 43 -8.62 13.28 -21.96
CA TYR A 43 -9.22 12.21 -22.73
C TYR A 43 -10.75 12.27 -22.63
N LEU A 44 -11.45 12.05 -23.75
CA LEU A 44 -12.91 12.28 -23.85
C LEU A 44 -13.76 11.05 -23.54
N GLN A 45 -13.14 9.88 -23.51
CA GLN A 45 -13.78 8.59 -23.26
C GLN A 45 -14.20 8.47 -21.80
N ASN A 46 -15.01 7.45 -21.52
CA ASN A 46 -15.58 7.24 -20.21
C ASN A 46 -14.49 6.87 -19.21
N GLN A 47 -14.14 7.81 -18.33
CA GLN A 47 -13.25 7.55 -17.20
C GLN A 47 -13.94 6.52 -16.31
N GLN A 48 -13.18 5.61 -15.68
CA GLN A 48 -13.77 4.55 -14.87
C GLN A 48 -13.02 4.34 -13.57
N GLY A 49 -11.76 3.93 -13.64
CA GLY A 49 -10.94 3.64 -12.46
C GLY A 49 -9.77 4.59 -12.30
N LEU A 50 -9.23 4.65 -11.09
CA LEU A 50 -8.09 5.50 -10.73
C LEU A 50 -7.11 4.72 -9.85
N ALA A 51 -5.82 4.78 -10.18
CA ALA A 51 -4.75 4.19 -9.37
C ALA A 51 -3.60 5.17 -9.15
N TRP A 52 -2.85 4.95 -8.08
CA TRP A 52 -1.58 5.62 -7.81
C TRP A 52 -0.42 4.63 -7.90
N ALA A 53 0.63 4.99 -8.64
CA ALA A 53 1.88 4.24 -8.65
C ALA A 53 3.06 5.15 -9.02
N ASP A 54 4.19 4.98 -8.34
CA ASP A 54 5.48 5.61 -8.69
C ASP A 54 5.40 7.11 -8.98
N GLY A 55 4.66 7.85 -8.14
CA GLY A 55 4.52 9.32 -8.28
C GLY A 55 3.58 9.78 -9.40
N SER A 56 2.85 8.86 -10.03
CA SER A 56 1.92 9.13 -11.12
C SER A 56 0.51 8.64 -10.80
N LEU A 57 -0.48 9.26 -11.44
CA LEU A 57 -1.85 8.80 -11.45
C LEU A 57 -2.10 7.99 -12.72
N TYR A 58 -2.79 6.87 -12.60
CA TYR A 58 -3.18 6.02 -13.72
C TYR A 58 -4.70 6.00 -13.78
N VAL A 59 -5.25 6.26 -14.95
CA VAL A 59 -6.69 6.30 -15.17
C VAL A 59 -7.04 5.20 -16.17
N SER A 60 -8.01 4.35 -15.81
CA SER A 60 -8.62 3.43 -16.77
C SER A 60 -9.83 4.10 -17.43
N PHE A 61 -9.98 3.84 -18.72
CA PHE A 61 -11.09 4.31 -19.53
C PHE A 61 -11.80 3.12 -20.17
N ASP A 62 -13.13 3.14 -20.14
CA ASP A 62 -13.96 2.29 -20.99
C ASP A 62 -13.98 2.85 -22.41
N MET A 63 -13.58 2.02 -23.36
CA MET A 63 -13.48 2.34 -24.77
C MET A 63 -14.66 1.78 -25.58
N GLY A 64 -15.59 1.08 -24.92
CA GLY A 64 -16.67 0.32 -25.53
C GLY A 64 -16.19 -1.00 -26.14
N SER A 65 -17.15 -1.86 -26.53
CA SER A 65 -16.88 -3.17 -27.14
C SER A 65 -15.93 -4.06 -26.32
N ASP A 66 -16.12 -4.05 -24.99
CA ASP A 66 -15.28 -4.76 -24.00
C ASP A 66 -13.79 -4.40 -24.02
N GLN A 67 -13.46 -3.21 -24.56
CA GLN A 67 -12.11 -2.69 -24.58
C GLN A 67 -11.94 -1.58 -23.55
N GLY A 68 -10.75 -1.54 -22.95
CA GLY A 68 -10.33 -0.44 -22.10
C GLY A 68 -8.96 0.08 -22.48
N ARG A 69 -8.59 1.19 -21.84
CA ARG A 69 -7.27 1.83 -21.98
C ARG A 69 -6.81 2.35 -20.63
N ILE A 70 -5.51 2.27 -20.37
CA ILE A 70 -4.88 2.87 -19.20
C ILE A 70 -4.01 4.04 -19.65
N VAL A 71 -4.16 5.19 -18.99
CA VAL A 71 -3.35 6.39 -19.25
C VAL A 71 -2.67 6.82 -17.96
N GLN A 72 -1.35 7.01 -18.03
CA GLN A 72 -0.52 7.55 -16.97
C GLN A 72 -0.44 9.07 -17.10
N TYR A 73 -0.71 9.76 -16.00
CA TYR A 73 -0.60 11.21 -15.85
C TYR A 73 0.38 11.56 -14.75
N SER A 74 1.08 12.69 -14.92
CA SER A 74 1.73 13.38 -13.80
C SER A 74 0.69 13.83 -12.78
N THR A 75 1.13 14.21 -11.59
CA THR A 75 0.25 14.79 -10.56
C THR A 75 -0.39 16.13 -10.95
N THR A 76 0.08 16.73 -12.05
CA THR A 76 -0.47 17.96 -12.64
C THR A 76 -1.33 17.71 -13.89
N GLY A 77 -1.58 16.45 -14.25
CA GLY A 77 -2.44 16.08 -15.38
C GLY A 77 -1.76 16.04 -16.75
N THR A 78 -0.42 16.14 -16.80
CA THR A 78 0.32 15.93 -18.06
C THR A 78 0.37 14.45 -18.37
N GLU A 79 -0.06 14.06 -19.57
CA GLU A 79 0.03 12.66 -19.98
C GLU A 79 1.50 12.24 -20.18
N ILE A 80 1.87 11.12 -19.56
CA ILE A 80 3.21 10.54 -19.63
C ILE A 80 3.24 9.36 -20.61
N LYS A 81 2.23 8.49 -20.51
CA LYS A 81 2.16 7.24 -21.29
C LYS A 81 0.72 6.77 -21.39
N ARG A 82 0.39 6.04 -22.46
CA ARG A 82 -0.89 5.33 -22.58
C ARG A 82 -0.69 3.92 -23.13
N SER A 83 -1.62 3.04 -22.80
CA SER A 83 -1.73 1.74 -23.45
C SER A 83 -2.37 1.82 -24.83
N GLY A 84 -2.22 0.75 -25.62
CA GLY A 84 -3.14 0.44 -26.71
C GLY A 84 -4.55 0.13 -26.19
N LEU A 85 -5.43 -0.36 -27.06
CA LEU A 85 -6.69 -0.96 -26.62
C LEU A 85 -6.39 -2.33 -26.02
N LEU A 86 -6.95 -2.59 -24.85
CA LEU A 86 -6.77 -3.83 -24.09
C LEU A 86 -8.15 -4.43 -23.82
N ALA A 87 -8.25 -5.77 -23.79
CA ALA A 87 -9.49 -6.48 -23.46
C ALA A 87 -9.79 -6.38 -21.95
N LEU A 88 -10.20 -5.21 -21.49
CA LEU A 88 -10.40 -4.89 -20.07
C LEU A 88 -11.88 -4.81 -19.66
N GLY A 89 -12.82 -5.03 -20.59
CA GLY A 89 -14.24 -4.80 -20.31
C GLY A 89 -14.51 -3.33 -20.04
N HIS A 90 -15.36 -3.04 -19.05
CA HIS A 90 -15.66 -1.69 -18.56
C HIS A 90 -14.47 -1.06 -17.83
N ALA A 91 -13.47 -1.84 -17.41
CA ALA A 91 -12.29 -1.34 -16.69
C ALA A 91 -12.65 -0.49 -15.44
N ALA A 92 -13.71 -0.90 -14.72
CA ALA A 92 -14.39 -0.11 -13.68
C ALA A 92 -13.52 0.29 -12.49
N GLU A 93 -12.47 -0.48 -12.19
CA GLU A 93 -11.48 -0.07 -11.21
C GLU A 93 -10.10 -0.62 -11.55
N ILE A 94 -9.06 0.13 -11.18
CA ILE A 94 -7.66 -0.21 -11.36
C ILE A 94 -6.91 0.02 -10.04
N SER A 95 -6.03 -0.91 -9.66
CA SER A 95 -5.16 -0.75 -8.49
C SER A 95 -3.77 -1.34 -8.74
N PHE A 96 -2.76 -0.86 -8.02
CA PHE A 96 -1.35 -1.19 -8.27
C PHE A 96 -0.76 -2.12 -7.19
N ARG A 97 -0.04 -3.16 -7.64
CA ARG A 97 0.68 -4.06 -6.74
C ARG A 97 2.18 -3.77 -6.77
N GLN A 98 2.71 -3.31 -5.64
CA GLN A 98 4.12 -2.98 -5.47
C GLN A 98 5.03 -4.20 -5.65
N ALA A 99 4.62 -5.38 -5.17
CA ALA A 99 5.44 -6.59 -5.18
C ALA A 99 5.77 -7.12 -6.59
N ASP A 100 4.98 -6.83 -7.62
CA ASP A 100 5.25 -7.28 -9.00
C ASP A 100 5.29 -6.14 -10.04
N GLY A 101 4.97 -4.92 -9.62
CA GLY A 101 4.94 -3.72 -10.45
C GLY A 101 3.86 -3.75 -11.53
N ASN A 102 2.79 -4.52 -11.38
CA ASN A 102 1.68 -4.59 -12.33
C ASN A 102 0.42 -3.91 -11.78
N PHE A 103 -0.45 -3.51 -12.70
CA PHE A 103 -1.80 -3.03 -12.42
C PHE A 103 -2.80 -4.16 -12.48
N TYR A 104 -3.82 -4.10 -11.64
CA TYR A 104 -4.92 -5.04 -11.56
C TYR A 104 -6.18 -4.27 -11.91
N VAL A 105 -6.86 -4.69 -12.98
CA VAL A 105 -7.99 -3.97 -13.56
C VAL A 105 -9.22 -4.88 -13.57
N ALA A 106 -10.25 -4.49 -12.83
CA ALA A 106 -11.51 -5.24 -12.80
C ALA A 106 -12.35 -4.93 -14.05
N THR A 107 -13.00 -5.95 -14.60
CA THR A 107 -13.84 -5.79 -15.80
C THR A 107 -15.06 -4.93 -15.56
N GLY A 108 -15.68 -5.02 -14.38
CA GLY A 108 -16.76 -4.17 -13.88
C GLY A 108 -18.00 -3.94 -14.76
N GLY A 109 -19.05 -3.35 -14.18
CA GLY A 109 -20.33 -3.07 -14.85
C GLY A 109 -21.48 -4.00 -14.45
N GLY A 110 -22.71 -3.47 -14.45
CA GLY A 110 -23.95 -4.10 -13.97
C GLY A 110 -24.23 -5.50 -14.50
N SER A 111 -23.91 -5.70 -15.78
CA SER A 111 -24.13 -6.94 -16.53
C SER A 111 -22.88 -7.78 -16.71
N ASN A 112 -21.70 -7.26 -16.36
CA ASN A 112 -20.44 -7.83 -16.76
C ASN A 112 -19.90 -8.77 -15.66
N PRO A 113 -19.56 -10.02 -16.00
CA PRO A 113 -18.97 -10.94 -15.03
C PRO A 113 -17.64 -10.41 -14.49
N THR A 114 -17.36 -10.69 -13.21
CA THR A 114 -16.15 -10.19 -12.55
C THR A 114 -14.91 -10.98 -12.97
N TYR A 115 -14.02 -10.30 -13.68
CA TYR A 115 -12.64 -10.73 -13.91
C TYR A 115 -11.69 -9.64 -13.44
N VAL A 116 -10.45 -10.02 -13.11
CA VAL A 116 -9.37 -9.08 -12.80
C VAL A 116 -8.19 -9.33 -13.73
N ASN A 117 -7.89 -8.36 -14.58
CA ASN A 117 -6.79 -8.40 -15.55
C ASN A 117 -5.52 -7.82 -14.93
N VAL A 118 -4.41 -8.55 -15.02
CA VAL A 118 -3.07 -8.07 -14.64
C VAL A 118 -2.43 -7.42 -15.85
N VAL A 119 -2.17 -6.12 -15.77
CA VAL A 119 -1.61 -5.31 -16.85
C VAL A 119 -0.21 -4.83 -16.49
N ASP A 120 0.74 -5.09 -17.37
CA ASP A 120 2.10 -4.57 -17.24
C ASP A 120 2.24 -3.33 -18.12
N MET A 121 2.37 -2.17 -17.47
CA MET A 121 2.51 -0.87 -18.12
C MET A 121 3.97 -0.54 -18.46
N ARG A 122 4.96 -1.36 -18.07
CA ARG A 122 6.39 -1.05 -18.28
C ARG A 122 6.84 -1.18 -19.75
N PRO A 123 6.47 -2.23 -20.51
CA PRO A 123 6.88 -2.36 -21.91
C PRO A 123 6.40 -1.20 -22.78
N ALA A 124 7.06 -0.96 -23.92
CA ALA A 124 6.65 0.08 -24.87
C ALA A 124 5.19 -0.06 -25.31
N THR A 125 4.73 -1.30 -25.49
CA THR A 125 3.34 -1.66 -25.69
C THR A 125 2.84 -2.41 -24.46
N PRO A 126 2.04 -1.78 -23.58
CA PRO A 126 1.47 -2.45 -22.42
C PRO A 126 0.66 -3.69 -22.79
N VAL A 127 0.69 -4.72 -21.93
CA VAL A 127 0.08 -6.03 -22.18
C VAL A 127 -0.68 -6.55 -20.97
N ILE A 128 -1.74 -7.32 -21.22
CA ILE A 128 -2.38 -8.16 -20.20
C ILE A 128 -1.52 -9.42 -20.03
N LYS A 129 -1.04 -9.68 -18.82
CA LYS A 129 -0.21 -10.84 -18.47
C LYS A 129 -1.01 -12.04 -18.00
N LYS A 130 -2.13 -11.79 -17.33
CA LYS A 130 -2.95 -12.81 -16.68
C LYS A 130 -4.34 -12.24 -16.43
N THR A 131 -5.35 -13.11 -16.40
CA THR A 131 -6.71 -12.75 -15.98
C THR A 131 -7.16 -13.72 -14.90
N TYR A 132 -7.61 -13.20 -13.75
CA TYR A 132 -8.26 -13.98 -12.71
C TYR A 132 -9.77 -14.04 -12.98
N ASN A 133 -10.34 -15.22 -12.80
CA ASN A 133 -11.77 -15.44 -12.91
C ASN A 133 -12.40 -15.39 -11.51
N PHE A 134 -13.26 -14.40 -11.29
CA PHE A 134 -14.04 -14.22 -10.07
C PHE A 134 -15.55 -14.20 -10.37
N THR A 135 -16.00 -14.80 -11.47
CA THR A 135 -17.43 -14.77 -11.87
C THR A 135 -18.34 -15.45 -10.85
N ALA A 136 -17.80 -16.32 -10.00
CA ALA A 136 -18.52 -16.90 -8.86
C ALA A 136 -18.94 -15.87 -7.80
N LEU A 137 -18.27 -14.71 -7.72
CA LEU A 137 -18.66 -13.60 -6.85
C LEU A 137 -19.78 -12.73 -7.46
N GLY A 138 -20.06 -12.90 -8.76
CA GLY A 138 -21.08 -12.17 -9.50
C GLY A 138 -20.52 -11.13 -10.49
N ASN A 139 -21.34 -10.14 -10.79
CA ASN A 139 -21.03 -9.04 -11.72
C ASN A 139 -20.46 -7.83 -10.96
N ASN A 140 -20.37 -6.66 -11.60
CA ASN A 140 -19.97 -5.39 -10.96
C ASN A 140 -18.57 -5.43 -10.32
N GLY A 141 -17.63 -6.14 -10.95
CA GLY A 141 -16.27 -6.25 -10.46
C GLY A 141 -15.57 -4.92 -10.22
N MET A 142 -15.05 -4.70 -9.02
CA MET A 142 -13.99 -3.71 -8.73
C MET A 142 -12.85 -4.40 -8.00
N VAL A 143 -11.65 -3.81 -8.03
CA VAL A 143 -10.46 -4.40 -7.39
C VAL A 143 -9.59 -3.34 -6.71
N GLY A 144 -9.22 -3.62 -5.47
CA GLY A 144 -8.15 -2.94 -4.74
C GLY A 144 -7.01 -3.90 -4.42
N ILE A 145 -5.80 -3.38 -4.21
CA ILE A 145 -4.64 -4.17 -3.79
C ILE A 145 -4.23 -3.82 -2.37
N ASP A 146 -4.37 -4.79 -1.46
CA ASP A 146 -3.81 -4.73 -0.11
C ASP A 146 -2.32 -5.05 -0.20
N ASN A 147 -1.51 -4.02 -0.46
CA ASN A 147 -0.06 -4.13 -0.55
C ASN A 147 0.60 -4.54 0.78
N LYS A 148 -0.06 -4.29 1.92
CA LYS A 148 0.46 -4.66 3.26
C LYS A 148 0.43 -6.17 3.46
N ASN A 149 -0.68 -6.80 3.12
CA ASN A 149 -0.89 -8.25 3.30
C ASN A 149 -0.71 -9.04 2.00
N ASP A 150 -0.25 -8.39 0.94
CA ASP A 150 -0.05 -8.93 -0.41
C ASP A 150 -1.21 -9.79 -0.90
N ARG A 151 -2.39 -9.17 -1.01
CA ARG A 151 -3.64 -9.82 -1.48
C ARG A 151 -4.53 -8.87 -2.28
N MET A 152 -5.43 -9.44 -3.07
CA MET A 152 -6.48 -8.69 -3.76
C MET A 152 -7.69 -8.49 -2.86
N VAL A 153 -8.34 -7.34 -3.00
CA VAL A 153 -9.68 -7.05 -2.48
C VAL A 153 -10.61 -6.92 -3.68
N VAL A 154 -11.48 -7.90 -3.88
CA VAL A 154 -12.39 -8.00 -5.02
C VAL A 154 -13.80 -7.69 -4.55
N PHE A 155 -14.38 -6.63 -5.09
CA PHE A 155 -15.79 -6.30 -4.91
C PHE A 155 -16.59 -6.88 -6.07
N ALA A 156 -17.73 -7.49 -5.79
CA ALA A 156 -18.66 -7.96 -6.80
C ALA A 156 -20.08 -8.14 -6.24
N GLY A 157 -21.07 -8.19 -7.12
CA GLY A 157 -22.44 -8.54 -6.78
C GLY A 157 -23.42 -8.22 -7.92
N PRO A 158 -24.70 -8.58 -7.77
CA PRO A 158 -25.73 -8.19 -8.72
C PRO A 158 -25.93 -6.65 -8.74
N SER A 159 -26.49 -6.15 -9.85
CA SER A 159 -26.91 -4.74 -9.94
C SER A 159 -27.90 -4.41 -8.81
N GLY A 160 -27.56 -3.41 -7.98
CA GLY A 160 -28.38 -2.99 -6.85
C GLY A 160 -28.10 -3.72 -5.52
N GLY A 161 -27.16 -4.67 -5.49
CA GLY A 161 -26.73 -5.39 -4.30
C GLY A 161 -27.63 -6.59 -3.90
N PRO A 162 -27.31 -7.27 -2.78
CA PRO A 162 -26.18 -7.02 -1.87
C PRO A 162 -24.84 -7.32 -2.55
N TYR A 163 -23.78 -6.69 -2.06
CA TYR A 163 -22.44 -6.86 -2.60
C TYR A 163 -21.56 -7.70 -1.69
N THR A 164 -20.51 -8.28 -2.25
CA THR A 164 -19.47 -9.02 -1.54
C THR A 164 -18.15 -8.29 -1.73
N ILE A 165 -17.43 -8.08 -0.62
CA ILE A 165 -16.00 -7.74 -0.64
C ILE A 165 -15.25 -9.01 -0.23
N ALA A 166 -14.49 -9.57 -1.17
CA ALA A 166 -13.73 -10.79 -1.02
C ALA A 166 -12.23 -10.51 -1.01
N PHE A 167 -11.51 -11.12 -0.08
CA PHE A 167 -10.06 -11.10 -0.04
C PHE A 167 -9.55 -12.35 -0.74
N ALA A 168 -8.71 -12.19 -1.75
CA ALA A 168 -8.18 -13.29 -2.54
C ALA A 168 -6.65 -13.21 -2.66
N ASN A 169 -5.99 -14.36 -2.61
CA ASN A 169 -4.56 -14.44 -2.88
C ASN A 169 -4.27 -14.39 -4.39
N PHE A 170 -2.99 -14.27 -4.77
CA PHE A 170 -2.58 -14.24 -6.19
C PHE A 170 -2.54 -15.62 -6.88
N SER A 171 -3.05 -16.68 -6.22
CA SER A 171 -3.47 -17.89 -6.94
C SER A 171 -4.92 -17.80 -7.45
N GLY A 172 -5.65 -16.75 -7.08
CA GLY A 172 -7.07 -16.55 -7.43
C GLY A 172 -8.05 -17.16 -6.43
N THR A 173 -7.56 -17.61 -5.27
CA THR A 173 -8.41 -18.25 -4.24
C THR A 173 -8.91 -17.19 -3.27
N VAL A 174 -10.24 -17.12 -3.07
CA VAL A 174 -10.85 -16.30 -2.02
C VAL A 174 -10.56 -16.94 -0.65
N THR A 175 -9.96 -16.18 0.25
CA THR A 175 -9.56 -16.62 1.60
C THR A 175 -10.53 -16.17 2.68
N SER A 176 -11.20 -15.04 2.48
CA SER A 176 -12.23 -14.51 3.37
C SER A 176 -13.11 -13.53 2.61
N SER A 177 -14.29 -13.23 3.12
CA SER A 177 -15.18 -12.24 2.53
C SER A 177 -16.19 -11.73 3.55
N PHE A 178 -16.77 -10.58 3.28
CA PHE A 178 -17.97 -10.11 3.97
C PHE A 178 -18.94 -9.50 2.96
N THR A 179 -20.22 -9.45 3.33
CA THR A 179 -21.27 -8.85 2.51
C THR A 179 -21.68 -7.50 3.05
N LEU A 180 -22.08 -6.60 2.16
CA LEU A 180 -22.60 -5.29 2.50
C LEU A 180 -23.91 -5.00 1.73
N PRO A 181 -24.83 -4.22 2.33
CA PRO A 181 -25.99 -3.73 1.60
C PRO A 181 -25.56 -2.74 0.50
N ASN A 182 -26.52 -2.32 -0.32
CA ASN A 182 -26.29 -1.26 -1.28
C ASN A 182 -26.17 0.10 -0.55
N LEU A 183 -25.01 0.75 -0.68
CA LEU A 183 -24.70 2.05 -0.07
C LEU A 183 -24.63 3.19 -1.12
N GLY A 184 -25.09 2.94 -2.35
CA GLY A 184 -24.97 3.85 -3.49
C GLY A 184 -24.37 3.14 -4.71
N THR A 185 -24.27 3.87 -5.83
CA THR A 185 -23.61 3.37 -7.04
C THR A 185 -22.13 3.15 -6.73
N PRO A 186 -21.59 1.92 -6.86
CA PRO A 186 -20.17 1.64 -6.64
C PRO A 186 -19.30 2.40 -7.65
N GLN A 187 -18.28 3.12 -7.18
CA GLN A 187 -17.37 3.90 -8.05
C GLN A 187 -15.89 3.66 -7.78
N GLY A 188 -15.52 2.98 -6.71
CA GLY A 188 -14.13 2.63 -6.45
C GLY A 188 -13.93 1.83 -5.17
N ILE A 189 -12.78 1.16 -5.08
CA ILE A 189 -12.38 0.41 -3.89
C ILE A 189 -10.87 0.40 -3.74
N GLU A 190 -10.38 0.81 -2.58
CA GLU A 190 -8.95 0.82 -2.28
C GLU A 190 -8.65 0.34 -0.84
N VAL A 191 -7.38 0.08 -0.55
CA VAL A 191 -6.94 -0.37 0.77
C VAL A 191 -5.95 0.61 1.39
N ALA A 192 -6.31 1.13 2.57
CA ALA A 192 -5.46 1.97 3.39
C ALA A 192 -5.10 1.22 4.68
N GLY A 193 -3.93 0.57 4.67
CA GLY A 193 -3.55 -0.26 5.81
C GLY A 193 -4.39 -1.52 5.95
N ASP A 194 -5.10 -1.65 7.07
CA ASP A 194 -6.06 -2.75 7.30
C ASP A 194 -7.52 -2.33 7.00
N GLN A 195 -7.71 -1.13 6.46
CA GLN A 195 -9.02 -0.57 6.16
C GLN A 195 -9.33 -0.69 4.67
N VAL A 196 -10.55 -1.11 4.36
CA VAL A 196 -11.10 -1.11 2.99
C VAL A 196 -11.91 0.16 2.81
N LEU A 197 -11.52 0.97 1.83
CA LEU A 197 -12.22 2.19 1.45
C LEU A 197 -13.14 1.85 0.29
N TYR A 198 -14.44 2.08 0.47
CA TYR A 198 -15.46 1.84 -0.54
C TYR A 198 -16.09 3.17 -0.96
N TYR A 199 -15.89 3.55 -2.23
CA TYR A 199 -16.32 4.82 -2.78
C TYR A 199 -17.63 4.65 -3.57
N THR A 200 -18.65 5.44 -3.23
CA THR A 200 -19.96 5.41 -3.88
C THR A 200 -20.46 6.79 -4.26
N SER A 201 -21.26 6.84 -5.34
CA SER A 201 -22.13 7.98 -5.63
C SER A 201 -23.51 7.79 -5.02
N GLY A 202 -24.03 8.87 -4.43
CA GLY A 202 -25.39 8.96 -3.94
C GLY A 202 -26.44 9.06 -5.07
N PRO A 203 -27.73 9.02 -4.73
CA PRO A 203 -28.81 9.14 -5.70
C PRO A 203 -28.68 10.40 -6.59
N ASN A 204 -28.91 10.23 -7.90
CA ASN A 204 -28.77 11.29 -8.91
C ASN A 204 -27.42 12.03 -8.87
N TYR A 205 -26.37 11.38 -8.33
CA TYR A 205 -25.02 11.95 -8.21
C TYR A 205 -24.97 13.24 -7.38
N ALA A 206 -25.91 13.42 -6.44
CA ALA A 206 -26.02 14.62 -5.62
C ALA A 206 -24.89 14.77 -4.59
N TYR A 207 -24.22 13.68 -4.24
CA TYR A 207 -23.05 13.63 -3.36
C TYR A 207 -22.31 12.32 -3.61
N ASN A 208 -21.13 12.20 -3.02
CA ASN A 208 -20.41 10.94 -2.97
C ASN A 208 -19.96 10.64 -1.53
N THR A 209 -19.65 9.38 -1.25
CA THR A 209 -19.27 8.92 0.08
C THR A 209 -18.11 7.93 -0.03
N ILE A 210 -17.13 8.04 0.85
CA ILE A 210 -16.18 6.94 1.10
C ILE A 210 -16.58 6.30 2.43
N THR A 211 -17.07 5.06 2.40
CA THR A 211 -17.32 4.27 3.59
C THR A 211 -16.12 3.40 3.89
N VAL A 212 -15.63 3.45 5.13
CA VAL A 212 -14.42 2.75 5.54
C VAL A 212 -14.79 1.54 6.39
N PHE A 213 -14.33 0.37 5.97
CA PHE A 213 -14.57 -0.90 6.66
C PHE A 213 -13.29 -1.48 7.25
N SER A 214 -13.41 -2.22 8.34
CA SER A 214 -12.38 -3.18 8.74
C SER A 214 -12.30 -4.33 7.74
N ALA A 215 -11.20 -5.10 7.79
CA ALA A 215 -11.08 -6.33 7.01
C ALA A 215 -12.15 -7.41 7.33
N THR A 216 -12.88 -7.27 8.44
CA THR A 216 -13.99 -8.16 8.84
C THR A 216 -15.37 -7.63 8.44
N GLY A 217 -15.45 -6.47 7.79
CA GLY A 217 -16.70 -5.87 7.33
C GLY A 217 -17.41 -4.97 8.34
N THR A 218 -16.74 -4.61 9.44
CA THR A 218 -17.27 -3.61 10.38
C THR A 218 -17.16 -2.23 9.75
N ASN A 219 -18.27 -1.51 9.63
CA ASN A 219 -18.25 -0.10 9.23
C ASN A 219 -17.59 0.74 10.34
N LEU A 220 -16.45 1.35 10.04
CA LEU A 220 -15.66 2.11 10.99
C LEU A 220 -16.12 3.57 11.03
N TYR A 221 -16.20 4.20 9.86
CA TYR A 221 -16.64 5.59 9.68
C TYR A 221 -16.93 5.86 8.20
N SER A 222 -17.47 7.05 7.90
CA SER A 222 -17.64 7.51 6.52
C SER A 222 -17.15 8.94 6.33
N ILE A 223 -16.63 9.21 5.14
CA ILE A 223 -16.19 10.52 4.68
C ILE A 223 -17.19 11.01 3.64
N ASN A 224 -17.82 12.16 3.93
CA ASN A 224 -18.67 12.83 2.97
C ASN A 224 -17.81 13.54 1.92
N VAL A 225 -18.10 13.30 0.65
CA VAL A 225 -17.46 13.94 -0.51
C VAL A 225 -18.50 14.84 -1.16
N PRO A 226 -18.55 16.15 -0.83
CA PRO A 226 -19.61 17.06 -1.26
C PRO A 226 -19.41 17.55 -2.72
N VAL A 227 -18.98 16.66 -3.61
CA VAL A 227 -18.89 16.91 -5.04
C VAL A 227 -20.13 16.33 -5.69
N THR A 228 -20.95 17.20 -6.29
CA THR A 228 -22.19 16.86 -7.01
C THR A 228 -21.86 16.38 -8.42
N ASN A 229 -21.35 15.16 -8.54
CA ASN A 229 -21.09 14.52 -9.82
C ASN A 229 -20.93 13.01 -9.64
N GLU A 230 -21.02 12.27 -10.73
CA GLU A 230 -20.69 10.85 -10.74
C GLU A 230 -19.20 10.66 -10.43
N GLY A 231 -18.89 9.79 -9.46
CA GLY A 231 -17.53 9.38 -9.14
C GLY A 231 -17.00 8.38 -10.16
N GLU A 232 -15.69 8.33 -10.38
CA GLU A 232 -15.04 7.49 -11.40
C GLU A 232 -13.64 7.06 -10.93
N GLY A 233 -13.60 6.18 -9.93
CA GLY A 233 -12.38 5.59 -9.38
C GLY A 233 -11.88 6.26 -8.10
N LEU A 234 -11.22 5.46 -7.27
CA LEU A 234 -10.56 5.88 -6.04
C LEU A 234 -9.10 5.43 -6.08
N ALA A 235 -8.16 6.33 -5.80
CA ALA A 235 -6.75 5.95 -5.63
C ALA A 235 -6.21 6.40 -4.28
N ILE A 236 -5.28 5.63 -3.73
CA ILE A 236 -4.52 6.00 -2.54
C ILE A 236 -3.01 5.93 -2.82
N ASN A 237 -2.31 7.02 -2.50
CA ASN A 237 -0.88 6.93 -2.25
C ASN A 237 -0.69 6.37 -0.83
N THR A 238 -0.48 5.06 -0.71
CA THR A 238 -0.32 4.37 0.57
C THR A 238 0.89 4.85 1.40
N GLN A 239 1.80 5.62 0.80
CA GLN A 239 2.96 6.19 1.49
C GLN A 239 2.61 7.47 2.25
N SER A 240 1.76 8.32 1.66
CA SER A 240 1.35 9.60 2.25
C SER A 240 -0.08 9.60 2.77
N ASN A 241 -0.83 8.51 2.56
CA ASN A 241 -2.28 8.41 2.74
C ASN A 241 -3.08 9.45 1.93
N GLN A 242 -2.48 10.00 0.88
CA GLN A 242 -3.16 10.94 0.00
C GLN A 242 -4.18 10.17 -0.84
N LEU A 243 -5.46 10.53 -0.68
CA LEU A 243 -6.54 10.04 -1.51
C LEU A 243 -6.74 10.93 -2.73
N TYR A 244 -7.05 10.27 -3.84
CA TYR A 244 -7.46 10.89 -5.09
C TYR A 244 -8.78 10.29 -5.55
N LEU A 245 -9.65 11.13 -6.10
CA LEU A 245 -10.98 10.73 -6.53
C LEU A 245 -11.19 11.20 -7.97
N GLY A 246 -11.66 10.29 -8.81
CA GLY A 246 -12.09 10.61 -10.15
C GLY A 246 -13.55 11.03 -10.18
N PHE A 247 -13.92 11.87 -11.14
CA PHE A 247 -15.31 12.24 -11.39
C PHE A 247 -15.57 12.33 -12.89
N HIS A 248 -16.82 12.05 -13.27
CA HIS A 248 -17.34 12.21 -14.63
C HIS A 248 -17.68 13.68 -14.96
N ASN A 249 -18.00 14.00 -16.23
CA ASN A 249 -18.67 15.21 -16.74
C ASN A 249 -18.56 16.55 -15.94
N PRO A 250 -17.48 17.36 -16.11
CA PRO A 250 -16.28 17.05 -16.90
C PRO A 250 -15.38 16.09 -16.14
N ARG A 251 -14.63 15.27 -16.89
CA ARG A 251 -13.72 14.29 -16.29
C ARG A 251 -12.55 14.97 -15.60
N ARG A 252 -12.36 14.65 -14.33
CA ARG A 252 -11.46 15.40 -13.44
C ARG A 252 -10.98 14.52 -12.31
N VAL A 253 -9.78 14.80 -11.85
CA VAL A 253 -9.21 14.18 -10.65
C VAL A 253 -9.12 15.22 -9.55
N TYR A 254 -9.53 14.82 -8.35
CA TYR A 254 -9.45 15.60 -7.13
C TYR A 254 -8.45 14.96 -6.18
N SER A 255 -7.86 15.79 -5.33
CA SER A 255 -7.11 15.35 -4.15
C SER A 255 -7.90 15.70 -2.90
N MET A 256 -7.89 14.80 -1.91
CA MET A 256 -8.49 15.03 -0.60
C MET A 256 -7.49 15.71 0.34
N SER A 257 -7.91 16.71 1.11
CA SER A 257 -7.08 17.35 2.13
C SER A 257 -7.87 17.50 3.45
N PRO A 258 -7.29 17.23 4.62
CA PRO A 258 -5.97 16.62 4.80
C PRO A 258 -5.93 15.22 4.18
N VAL A 259 -4.73 14.64 4.06
CA VAL A 259 -4.58 13.22 3.71
C VAL A 259 -5.43 12.34 4.64
N LEU A 260 -5.78 11.13 4.21
CA LEU A 260 -6.50 10.22 5.09
C LEU A 260 -5.71 10.01 6.38
N THR A 261 -6.41 9.96 7.51
CA THR A 261 -5.77 9.74 8.80
C THR A 261 -4.88 8.52 8.75
N ALA A 262 -3.60 8.68 9.15
CA ALA A 262 -2.62 7.60 9.02
C ALA A 262 -3.17 6.36 9.73
N PRO A 263 -3.36 5.24 9.02
CA PRO A 263 -3.99 4.08 9.64
C PRO A 263 -3.12 3.62 10.79
N LEU A 264 -3.69 3.54 11.99
CA LEU A 264 -3.02 2.89 13.09
C LEU A 264 -2.82 1.40 12.74
N GLY A 265 -1.77 0.79 13.27
CA GLY A 265 -1.44 -0.61 13.02
C GLY A 265 -0.72 -0.87 11.68
N VAL A 266 -0.30 0.17 10.94
CA VAL A 266 0.51 0.02 9.72
C VAL A 266 1.93 0.54 9.90
N ASN A 267 2.84 0.01 9.09
CA ASN A 267 4.19 0.55 8.99
C ASN A 267 4.15 1.88 8.24
N VAL A 268 4.61 2.96 8.88
CA VAL A 268 4.68 4.28 8.26
C VAL A 268 5.96 4.50 7.43
N ILE A 269 6.89 3.53 7.43
CA ILE A 269 8.09 3.52 6.59
C ILE A 269 7.74 2.86 5.25
N ALA A 270 7.88 3.58 4.14
CA ALA A 270 7.75 3.01 2.80
C ALA A 270 9.06 2.37 2.34
N ASN A 271 8.98 1.39 1.43
CA ASN A 271 10.10 0.55 1.01
C ASN A 271 10.99 0.12 2.21
N PRO A 272 10.41 -0.48 3.26
CA PRO A 272 11.15 -0.78 4.50
C PRO A 272 12.15 -1.92 4.36
N ASN A 273 12.03 -2.72 3.30
CA ASN A 273 12.71 -3.99 3.10
C ASN A 273 13.59 -4.02 1.82
N ALA A 274 13.91 -2.85 1.26
CA ALA A 274 14.73 -2.68 0.05
C ALA A 274 14.14 -3.26 -1.26
N GLU A 275 12.92 -3.77 -1.27
CA GLU A 275 12.37 -4.49 -2.43
C GLU A 275 11.77 -3.59 -3.51
N SER A 276 11.69 -2.27 -3.29
CA SER A 276 11.34 -1.32 -4.35
C SER A 276 12.58 -0.83 -5.06
N GLY A 277 12.59 -0.89 -6.39
CA GLY A 277 13.69 -0.44 -7.25
C GLY A 277 14.51 -1.60 -7.84
N THR A 278 15.63 -1.26 -8.49
CA THR A 278 16.52 -2.26 -9.09
C THR A 278 17.58 -2.68 -8.08
N ALA A 279 17.74 -3.98 -7.86
CA ALA A 279 18.82 -4.53 -7.05
C ALA A 279 20.20 -4.08 -7.58
N GLY A 280 21.09 -3.64 -6.69
CA GLY A 280 22.48 -3.36 -7.06
C GLY A 280 23.21 -4.62 -7.59
N PRO A 281 24.16 -4.48 -8.54
CA PRO A 281 24.84 -5.59 -9.23
C PRO A 281 25.87 -6.35 -8.35
N GLY A 282 25.64 -6.49 -7.05
CA GLY A 282 26.52 -7.22 -6.13
C GLY A 282 27.82 -6.48 -5.77
N HIS A 283 27.86 -5.17 -6.00
CA HIS A 283 28.89 -4.25 -5.52
C HIS A 283 28.21 -2.90 -5.24
N PRO A 284 28.70 -2.11 -4.25
CA PRO A 284 28.08 -0.87 -3.81
C PRO A 284 28.17 0.24 -4.87
N THR A 285 27.28 0.18 -5.87
CA THR A 285 27.00 1.26 -6.81
C THR A 285 25.81 2.07 -6.32
N THR A 286 25.82 3.38 -6.49
CA THR A 286 24.66 4.22 -6.18
C THR A 286 23.48 3.80 -7.05
N VAL A 287 22.43 3.26 -6.41
CA VAL A 287 21.15 2.95 -7.06
C VAL A 287 20.09 3.92 -6.56
N ALA A 288 19.08 4.21 -7.37
CA ALA A 288 17.89 4.88 -6.87
C ALA A 288 17.21 3.94 -5.87
N ILE A 289 16.89 4.46 -4.69
CA ILE A 289 16.13 3.75 -3.66
C ILE A 289 14.77 4.45 -3.55
N PRO A 290 13.72 3.95 -4.25
CA PRO A 290 12.38 4.52 -4.20
C PRO A 290 11.91 4.75 -2.77
N SER A 291 11.16 5.83 -2.58
CA SER A 291 10.60 6.30 -1.31
C SER A 291 11.60 6.80 -0.26
N TRP A 292 12.90 6.81 -0.54
CA TRP A 292 13.91 7.34 0.37
C TRP A 292 14.67 8.51 -0.24
N THR A 293 14.93 9.55 0.57
CA THR A 293 15.96 10.55 0.25
C THR A 293 17.31 9.98 0.62
N VAL A 294 18.17 9.78 -0.38
CA VAL A 294 19.50 9.16 -0.24
C VAL A 294 20.59 10.22 -0.11
N ALA A 295 21.51 10.06 0.83
CA ALA A 295 22.78 10.78 0.86
C ALA A 295 23.96 9.82 1.12
N GLY A 296 25.15 10.16 0.62
CA GLY A 296 26.37 9.37 0.86
C GLY A 296 26.42 8.01 0.14
N GLY A 297 25.68 7.82 -0.97
CA GLY A 297 25.83 6.63 -1.81
C GLY A 297 25.34 5.32 -1.20
N MET A 298 24.34 5.39 -0.30
CA MET A 298 23.60 4.20 0.16
C MET A 298 23.12 3.38 -1.05
N SER A 299 23.13 2.05 -0.91
CA SER A 299 22.78 1.13 -1.98
C SER A 299 21.95 -0.05 -1.47
N THR A 300 21.57 -0.96 -2.36
CA THR A 300 20.95 -2.25 -2.04
C THR A 300 21.79 -3.38 -2.63
N ILE A 301 21.84 -4.51 -1.92
CA ILE A 301 22.59 -5.72 -2.33
C ILE A 301 21.64 -6.91 -2.27
N GLY A 302 21.76 -7.82 -3.24
CA GLY A 302 20.99 -9.06 -3.25
C GLY A 302 21.52 -10.10 -2.25
N TYR A 303 20.63 -10.78 -1.52
CA TYR A 303 21.00 -11.90 -0.64
C TYR A 303 21.65 -13.08 -1.40
N ALA A 304 21.44 -13.17 -2.72
CA ALA A 304 22.03 -14.20 -3.59
C ALA A 304 23.48 -13.90 -4.02
N VAL A 305 23.99 -12.69 -3.78
CA VAL A 305 25.33 -12.25 -4.24
C VAL A 305 26.44 -13.05 -3.56
N GLY A 306 26.31 -13.39 -2.27
CA GLY A 306 27.35 -14.09 -1.52
C GLY A 306 28.57 -13.21 -1.27
N GLY A 307 29.78 -13.78 -1.34
CA GLY A 307 31.03 -13.00 -1.25
C GLY A 307 31.31 -12.38 0.13
N GLY A 308 30.64 -12.87 1.18
CA GLY A 308 30.78 -12.35 2.55
C GLY A 308 29.63 -11.46 3.00
N TYR A 309 28.78 -10.99 2.07
CA TYR A 309 27.53 -10.28 2.39
C TYR A 309 26.51 -11.18 3.09
N PRO A 310 25.51 -10.60 3.78
CA PRO A 310 24.35 -11.35 4.26
C PRO A 310 23.74 -12.20 3.14
N THR A 311 23.55 -13.49 3.44
CA THR A 311 22.89 -14.47 2.54
C THR A 311 21.67 -15.05 3.23
N ALA A 312 20.89 -15.89 2.54
CA ALA A 312 19.77 -16.63 3.14
C ALA A 312 20.16 -17.48 4.36
N ALA A 313 21.42 -17.93 4.47
CA ALA A 313 21.92 -18.71 5.60
C ALA A 313 22.42 -17.85 6.77
N SER A 314 22.64 -16.55 6.56
CA SER A 314 23.09 -15.64 7.61
C SER A 314 21.97 -15.35 8.62
N PRO A 315 22.29 -15.10 9.90
CA PRO A 315 21.35 -14.53 10.86
C PRO A 315 20.69 -13.28 10.26
N GLY A 316 19.37 -13.17 10.36
CA GLY A 316 18.60 -12.14 9.68
C GLY A 316 17.11 -12.43 9.69
N PRO A 317 16.31 -11.64 8.94
CA PRO A 317 14.87 -11.85 8.86
C PRO A 317 14.53 -13.25 8.35
N ALA A 318 13.56 -13.91 8.98
CA ALA A 318 13.06 -15.21 8.50
C ALA A 318 12.35 -15.07 7.14
N ALA A 319 11.48 -14.07 7.01
CA ALA A 319 10.91 -13.61 5.75
C ALA A 319 11.75 -12.44 5.20
N ARG A 320 12.81 -12.77 4.46
CA ARG A 320 13.64 -11.78 3.76
C ARG A 320 13.28 -11.71 2.29
N GLY A 321 13.44 -10.53 1.70
CA GLY A 321 13.23 -10.30 0.27
C GLY A 321 14.39 -10.79 -0.59
N ALA A 322 14.48 -10.28 -1.81
CA ALA A 322 15.61 -10.51 -2.70
C ALA A 322 16.84 -9.69 -2.30
N THR A 323 16.64 -8.53 -1.68
CA THR A 323 17.67 -7.54 -1.40
C THR A 323 17.64 -7.02 0.04
N PHE A 324 18.70 -6.34 0.44
CA PHE A 324 18.81 -5.58 1.70
C PHE A 324 19.59 -4.28 1.47
N PHE A 325 19.56 -3.35 2.42
CA PHE A 325 20.28 -2.07 2.32
C PHE A 325 21.74 -2.19 2.75
N SER A 326 22.61 -1.45 2.05
CA SER A 326 24.04 -1.36 2.35
C SER A 326 24.51 0.08 2.36
N GLY A 327 25.44 0.39 3.28
CA GLY A 327 26.08 1.69 3.42
C GLY A 327 26.89 2.18 2.21
N GLY A 328 27.11 1.35 1.20
CA GLY A 328 27.84 1.74 0.01
C GLY A 328 29.35 1.81 0.23
N THR A 329 30.02 2.82 -0.34
CA THR A 329 31.48 3.05 -0.19
C THR A 329 31.83 4.35 0.53
N ALA A 330 30.85 5.18 0.88
CA ALA A 330 31.11 6.41 1.64
C ALA A 330 31.34 6.10 3.11
N ALA A 331 32.13 6.95 3.79
CA ALA A 331 32.34 6.82 5.23
C ALA A 331 31.04 6.94 6.04
N SER A 332 30.07 7.71 5.52
CA SER A 332 28.72 7.81 6.07
C SER A 332 27.71 7.90 4.93
N ALA A 333 26.61 7.17 5.07
CA ALA A 333 25.48 7.20 4.16
C ALA A 333 24.18 7.27 4.96
N THR A 334 23.17 7.96 4.42
CA THR A 334 21.86 8.08 5.07
C THR A 334 20.70 7.82 4.13
N LEU A 335 19.62 7.26 4.69
CA LEU A 335 18.29 7.27 4.11
C LEU A 335 17.37 8.08 5.02
N THR A 336 16.57 8.97 4.42
CA THR A 336 15.60 9.79 5.16
C THR A 336 14.20 9.64 4.59
N GLN A 337 13.22 9.47 5.49
CA GLN A 337 11.79 9.57 5.21
C GLN A 337 11.12 10.46 6.25
N THR A 338 10.02 11.11 5.87
CA THR A 338 9.18 11.85 6.82
C THR A 338 7.74 11.39 6.67
N ALA A 339 7.18 10.88 7.76
CA ALA A 339 5.77 10.53 7.86
C ALA A 339 4.99 11.73 8.42
N ASN A 340 3.89 12.10 7.76
CA ASN A 340 2.95 13.08 8.28
C ASN A 340 1.87 12.34 9.08
N ILE A 341 1.73 12.71 10.36
CA ILE A 341 0.75 12.14 11.28
C ILE A 341 -0.18 13.21 11.85
N ALA A 342 -0.23 14.40 11.24
CA ALA A 342 -1.02 15.53 11.71
C ALA A 342 -2.52 15.22 11.81
N THR A 343 -2.97 14.22 11.07
CA THR A 343 -4.32 13.68 11.11
C THR A 343 -4.64 12.90 12.39
N LEU A 344 -3.62 12.40 13.10
CA LEU A 344 -3.73 11.80 14.43
C LEU A 344 -3.65 12.85 15.56
N ALA A 345 -3.71 14.16 15.25
CA ALA A 345 -3.47 15.23 16.21
C ALA A 345 -4.29 15.10 17.49
N THR A 346 -5.60 14.80 17.39
CA THR A 346 -6.48 14.65 18.55
C THR A 346 -6.00 13.54 19.49
N ASP A 347 -5.68 12.36 18.95
CA ASP A 347 -5.22 11.21 19.73
C ASP A 347 -3.80 11.44 20.27
N VAL A 348 -2.90 12.01 19.47
CA VAL A 348 -1.54 12.37 19.88
C VAL A 348 -1.56 13.40 21.01
N ASP A 349 -2.42 14.41 20.92
CA ASP A 349 -2.52 15.48 21.91
C ASP A 349 -3.17 14.98 23.21
N ALA A 350 -3.99 13.93 23.12
CA ALA A 350 -4.52 13.17 24.26
C ALA A 350 -3.51 12.15 24.84
N ALA A 351 -2.29 12.06 24.28
CA ALA A 351 -1.28 11.05 24.63
C ALA A 351 -1.75 9.60 24.44
N ASP A 352 -2.64 9.37 23.47
CA ASP A 352 -3.31 8.08 23.19
C ASP A 352 -2.69 7.33 22.00
N ILE A 353 -1.46 7.67 21.59
CA ILE A 353 -0.75 6.98 20.50
C ILE A 353 0.59 6.43 21.01
N ASN A 354 0.74 5.12 20.89
CA ASN A 354 1.99 4.39 21.06
C ASN A 354 2.72 4.23 19.73
N TYR A 355 4.03 4.09 19.77
CA TYR A 355 4.86 3.67 18.65
C TYR A 355 5.62 2.38 18.96
N SER A 356 5.86 1.59 17.92
CA SER A 356 6.79 0.46 17.91
C SER A 356 7.76 0.61 16.73
N LEU A 357 9.03 0.87 17.04
CA LEU A 357 10.12 0.96 16.08
C LEU A 357 10.92 -0.35 16.10
N ALA A 358 11.07 -0.99 14.94
CA ALA A 358 11.86 -2.20 14.79
C ALA A 358 12.64 -2.20 13.47
N GLY A 359 13.65 -3.07 13.39
CA GLY A 359 14.42 -3.29 12.16
C GLY A 359 15.49 -4.34 12.37
N TYR A 360 15.99 -4.91 11.27
CA TYR A 360 17.14 -5.80 11.28
C TYR A 360 18.38 -5.00 10.93
N LEU A 361 19.35 -4.93 11.84
CA LEU A 361 20.55 -4.11 11.70
C LEU A 361 21.79 -4.99 11.92
N GLY A 362 22.86 -4.73 11.19
CA GLY A 362 24.08 -5.51 11.37
C GLY A 362 25.22 -5.09 10.45
N GLY A 363 26.07 -6.06 10.13
CA GLY A 363 27.28 -5.81 9.34
C GLY A 363 28.10 -7.06 9.06
N TYR A 364 29.37 -6.86 8.71
CA TYR A 364 30.29 -7.89 8.23
C TYR A 364 31.24 -8.40 9.32
N LEU A 365 31.34 -9.72 9.49
CA LEU A 365 32.29 -10.42 10.39
C LEU A 365 32.61 -9.65 11.68
N THR A 366 33.88 -9.28 11.90
CA THR A 366 34.38 -8.54 13.06
C THR A 366 34.43 -7.03 12.85
N GLN A 367 34.01 -6.50 11.68
CA GLN A 367 34.08 -5.08 11.40
C GLN A 367 33.07 -4.29 12.23
N THR A 368 33.50 -3.14 12.76
CA THR A 368 32.69 -2.26 13.62
C THR A 368 31.75 -1.33 12.87
N ASP A 369 31.81 -1.36 11.53
CA ASP A 369 30.82 -0.79 10.64
C ASP A 369 29.40 -1.13 11.11
N ASN A 370 28.53 -0.12 11.10
CA ASN A 370 27.24 -0.23 11.75
C ASN A 370 26.15 0.57 11.05
N ALA A 371 24.92 0.10 11.22
CA ALA A 371 23.71 0.85 10.90
C ALA A 371 22.94 1.18 12.19
N LYS A 372 22.37 2.38 12.24
CA LYS A 372 21.41 2.80 13.28
C LYS A 372 20.20 3.50 12.66
N VAL A 373 19.07 3.44 13.34
CA VAL A 373 17.84 4.13 12.95
C VAL A 373 17.42 5.08 14.06
N VAL A 374 17.25 6.34 13.74
CA VAL A 374 16.74 7.37 14.64
C VAL A 374 15.40 7.87 14.10
N VAL A 375 14.39 7.88 14.95
CA VAL A 375 13.12 8.57 14.68
C VAL A 375 13.06 9.84 15.50
N THR A 376 12.64 10.94 14.87
CA THR A 376 12.48 12.25 15.50
C THR A 376 11.04 12.69 15.36
N PHE A 377 10.37 12.86 16.49
CA PHE A 377 9.00 13.36 16.58
C PHE A 377 9.04 14.89 16.54
N LYS A 378 8.31 15.51 15.62
CA LYS A 378 8.34 16.96 15.40
C LYS A 378 6.95 17.57 15.45
N ASN A 379 6.86 18.76 16.03
CA ASN A 379 5.64 19.56 16.00
C ASN A 379 5.37 20.16 14.61
N SER A 380 4.27 20.92 14.47
CA SER A 380 3.90 21.60 13.21
C SER A 380 4.94 22.63 12.74
N GLY A 381 5.76 23.18 13.64
CA GLY A 381 6.86 24.10 13.32
C GLY A 381 8.18 23.39 12.97
N GLY A 382 8.22 22.05 13.00
CA GLY A 382 9.42 21.26 12.73
C GLY A 382 10.36 21.09 13.93
N THR A 383 10.02 21.62 15.12
CA THR A 383 10.80 21.46 16.34
C THR A 383 10.72 20.02 16.85
N SER A 384 11.87 19.45 17.20
CA SER A 384 11.95 18.13 17.82
C SER A 384 11.30 18.13 19.21
N LEU A 385 10.36 17.22 19.43
CA LEU A 385 9.69 16.95 20.69
C LEU A 385 10.27 15.74 21.42
N GLY A 386 11.00 14.88 20.70
CA GLY A 386 11.61 13.67 21.24
C GLY A 386 12.22 12.81 20.15
N THR A 387 12.98 11.80 20.57
CA THR A 387 13.57 10.82 19.66
C THR A 387 13.46 9.41 20.20
N ALA A 388 13.49 8.42 19.32
CA ALA A 388 13.75 7.03 19.67
C ALA A 388 14.79 6.45 18.72
N GLN A 389 15.49 5.40 19.14
CA GLN A 389 16.58 4.80 18.38
C GLN A 389 16.60 3.28 18.50
N ILE A 390 16.97 2.62 17.40
CA ILE A 390 17.44 1.24 17.40
C ILE A 390 18.85 1.17 16.79
N GLY A 391 19.63 0.22 17.30
CA GLY A 391 21.06 0.11 16.97
C GLY A 391 21.92 1.22 17.61
N PRO A 392 23.22 1.26 17.30
CA PRO A 392 23.92 0.37 16.37
C PRO A 392 24.00 -1.09 16.87
N VAL A 393 24.27 -2.01 15.96
CA VAL A 393 24.54 -3.42 16.29
C VAL A 393 26.04 -3.66 16.20
N SER A 394 26.64 -4.12 17.30
CA SER A 394 28.09 -4.33 17.39
C SER A 394 28.53 -5.67 16.76
N PRO A 395 29.83 -5.87 16.47
CA PRO A 395 30.34 -7.19 16.10
C PRO A 395 30.10 -8.24 17.18
N ALA A 396 30.22 -7.84 18.45
CA ALA A 396 29.98 -8.72 19.60
C ALA A 396 28.52 -9.18 19.66
N ASP A 397 27.57 -8.29 19.40
CA ASP A 397 26.15 -8.64 19.30
C ASP A 397 25.91 -9.72 18.24
N ARG A 398 26.62 -9.61 17.11
CA ARG A 398 26.58 -10.56 15.99
C ARG A 398 27.39 -11.82 16.24
N ALA A 399 27.98 -12.00 17.43
CA ALA A 399 28.93 -13.09 17.71
C ALA A 399 30.06 -13.19 16.65
N ASN A 400 30.51 -12.04 16.15
CA ASN A 400 31.56 -11.89 15.12
C ASN A 400 31.25 -12.56 13.77
N VAL A 401 29.98 -12.81 13.43
CA VAL A 401 29.58 -13.32 12.11
C VAL A 401 28.82 -12.27 11.30
N THR A 402 28.89 -12.37 9.97
CA THR A 402 28.03 -11.54 9.10
C THR A 402 26.57 -11.87 9.34
N GLY A 403 25.75 -10.85 9.58
CA GLY A 403 24.32 -11.03 9.75
C GLY A 403 23.63 -9.76 10.20
N LEU A 404 22.31 -9.83 10.23
CA LEU A 404 21.41 -8.77 10.71
C LEU A 404 20.67 -9.28 11.95
N LEU A 405 20.60 -8.46 12.97
CA LEU A 405 19.89 -8.77 14.20
C LEU A 405 18.71 -7.83 14.38
N GLN A 406 17.58 -8.38 14.79
CA GLN A 406 16.42 -7.57 15.10
C GLN A 406 16.72 -6.68 16.31
N ARG A 407 16.36 -5.41 16.20
CA ARG A 407 16.30 -4.44 17.29
C ARG A 407 14.91 -3.83 17.31
N THR A 408 14.42 -3.57 18.51
CA THR A 408 13.10 -2.99 18.73
C THR A 408 13.15 -1.99 19.88
N THR A 409 12.29 -0.99 19.82
CA THR A 409 11.97 -0.08 20.92
C THR A 409 10.53 0.40 20.78
N THR A 410 9.88 0.66 21.91
CA THR A 410 8.48 1.10 21.96
C THR A 410 8.35 2.28 22.89
N GLY A 411 7.33 3.10 22.69
CA GLY A 411 7.00 4.20 23.59
C GLY A 411 5.73 4.91 23.19
N THR A 412 5.47 6.08 23.78
CA THR A 412 4.37 6.97 23.40
C THR A 412 4.87 8.03 22.43
N VAL A 413 4.03 8.38 21.46
CA VAL A 413 4.30 9.52 20.57
C VAL A 413 4.17 10.81 21.41
N PRO A 414 5.18 11.69 21.44
CA PRO A 414 5.11 12.93 22.21
C PRO A 414 3.91 13.80 21.81
N VAL A 415 3.20 14.35 22.80
CA VAL A 415 2.09 15.30 22.62
C VAL A 415 2.51 16.45 21.71
N GLY A 416 1.66 16.82 20.75
CA GLY A 416 1.95 17.87 19.77
C GLY A 416 2.72 17.40 18.54
N THR A 417 3.06 16.11 18.41
CA THR A 417 3.70 15.58 17.21
C THR A 417 2.76 15.69 16.01
N ARG A 418 3.30 16.14 14.88
CA ARG A 418 2.60 16.23 13.59
C ARG A 418 3.38 15.55 12.47
N THR A 419 4.69 15.44 12.60
CA THR A 419 5.53 14.69 11.66
C THR A 419 6.54 13.82 12.41
N ILE A 420 6.92 12.70 11.80
CA ILE A 420 7.99 11.83 12.29
C ILE A 420 9.04 11.74 11.19
N THR A 421 10.26 12.18 11.46
CA THR A 421 11.40 11.98 10.55
C THR A 421 12.12 10.70 10.94
N VAL A 422 12.28 9.78 10.00
CA VAL A 422 13.07 8.56 10.14
C VAL A 422 14.39 8.75 9.40
N VAL A 423 15.51 8.59 10.10
CA VAL A 423 16.86 8.63 9.51
C VAL A 423 17.56 7.32 9.83
N VAL A 424 17.97 6.63 8.76
CA VAL A 424 18.89 5.50 8.86
C VAL A 424 20.29 6.00 8.53
N THR A 425 21.29 5.62 9.31
CA THR A 425 22.69 6.00 9.08
C THR A 425 23.55 4.75 9.09
N SER A 426 24.28 4.51 8.01
CA SER A 426 25.37 3.53 7.95
C SER A 426 26.70 4.26 8.08
N THR A 427 27.56 3.78 8.98
CA THR A 427 28.88 4.37 9.25
C THR A 427 29.95 3.33 9.04
N ARG A 428 30.96 3.69 8.23
CA ARG A 428 32.18 2.90 8.03
C ARG A 428 33.21 3.30 9.07
N ASP A 429 33.65 2.33 9.84
CA ASP A 429 34.74 2.48 10.79
C ASP A 429 36.03 1.84 10.28
N SER A 430 35.94 0.84 9.40
CA SER A 430 37.10 0.11 8.88
C SER A 430 36.95 -0.29 7.41
N GLY A 431 38.08 -0.53 6.73
CA GLY A 431 38.07 -0.99 5.33
C GLY A 431 37.63 0.07 4.32
N THR A 432 37.24 -0.40 3.12
CA THR A 432 36.87 0.45 1.99
C THR A 432 35.38 0.45 1.68
N ASN A 433 34.64 -0.56 2.13
CA ASN A 433 33.19 -0.60 2.02
C ASN A 433 32.57 -0.18 3.34
N ASN A 434 31.38 0.41 3.29
CA ASN A 434 30.58 0.69 4.47
C ASN A 434 29.66 -0.50 4.70
N ASP A 435 30.10 -1.37 5.58
CA ASP A 435 29.46 -2.65 5.89
C ASP A 435 28.35 -2.50 6.95
N GLY A 436 27.79 -1.28 7.11
CA GLY A 436 26.56 -1.03 7.86
C GLY A 436 25.34 -1.47 7.05
N TYR A 437 24.79 -2.63 7.39
CA TYR A 437 23.68 -3.26 6.67
C TYR A 437 22.38 -3.20 7.48
N PHE A 438 21.25 -3.10 6.79
CA PHE A 438 19.93 -3.13 7.42
C PHE A 438 18.83 -3.63 6.48
N ASP A 439 17.73 -4.09 7.05
CA ASP A 439 16.58 -4.63 6.33
C ASP A 439 15.31 -4.61 7.21
N ASN A 440 14.14 -4.79 6.59
CA ASN A 440 12.82 -4.95 7.24
C ASN A 440 12.56 -3.93 8.36
N LEU A 441 12.70 -2.64 8.04
CA LEU A 441 12.43 -1.54 8.96
C LEU A 441 10.93 -1.42 9.27
N SER A 442 10.58 -1.03 10.48
CA SER A 442 9.18 -0.87 10.88
C SER A 442 9.00 0.26 11.87
N LEU A 443 8.08 1.16 11.60
CA LEU A 443 7.56 2.11 12.58
C LEU A 443 6.03 2.03 12.53
N VAL A 444 5.42 1.47 13.57
CA VAL A 444 3.96 1.30 13.66
C VAL A 444 3.42 2.17 14.77
N LEU A 445 2.31 2.86 14.50
CA LEU A 445 1.58 3.65 15.48
C LEU A 445 0.30 2.91 15.89
N THR A 446 0.00 2.82 17.18
CA THR A 446 -1.20 2.14 17.70
C THR A 446 -1.84 2.94 18.80
N LYS A 447 -3.12 2.70 19.09
CA LYS A 447 -3.69 3.07 20.40
C LYS A 447 -3.17 2.09 21.48
N PRO A 448 -3.13 2.48 22.76
CA PRO A 448 -2.80 1.64 23.90
C PRO A 448 -3.60 0.35 24.01
#